data_AF-A0A354BB64-F1
#
_entry.id   AF-A0A354BB64-F1
#
_cell.length_a   1.000
_cell.length_b   1.000
_cell.length_c   1.000
_cell.angle_alpha   90.00
_cell.angle_beta   90.00
_cell.angle_gamma   90.00
#
_symmetry.space_group_name_H-M   'P 1'
#
loop_
_entity.id
_entity.type
_entity.pdbx_description
1 polymer ?
#
loop_
_entity_poly.entity_id
_entity_poly.type
_entity_poly.pdbx_seq_one_letter_code
_entity_poly.pdbx_strand_id
1 'polypeptide(L)'
;GSQGKVAVANGMTWKRYWVRFPDGNAIGHVDHASLVSAKDYDVFVVAREREAEEAAKAAEAAANAPAESAGGGAAAGGGAGVEVNGVFIAQTWLDKSAAARARIQG
;
A
#
# COMPACT_ATOMS: atom_id res chain seq x y z
N GLY A 1 -7.40 -20.22 -1.28
CA GLY A 1 -8.12 -19.29 -0.39
C GLY A 1 -8.86 -20.08 0.69
N SER A 2 -9.37 -19.40 1.72
CA SER A 2 -10.12 -20.03 2.82
C SER A 2 -11.55 -19.53 2.85
N GLN A 3 -12.51 -20.44 3.02
CA GLN A 3 -13.93 -20.07 3.10
C GLN A 3 -14.27 -19.53 4.49
N GLY A 4 -15.04 -18.43 4.51
CA GLY A 4 -15.49 -17.79 5.74
C GLY A 4 -16.76 -16.98 5.51
N LYS A 5 -17.44 -16.61 6.60
CA LYS A 5 -18.59 -15.71 6.55
C LYS A 5 -18.08 -14.27 6.53
N VAL A 6 -18.57 -13.48 5.57
CA VAL A 6 -18.18 -12.07 5.42
C VAL A 6 -19.21 -11.18 6.09
N ALA A 7 -18.75 -10.27 6.95
CA ALA A 7 -19.52 -9.14 7.44
C ALA A 7 -18.96 -7.85 6.84
N VAL A 8 -19.84 -6.92 6.48
CA VAL A 8 -19.46 -5.64 5.89
C VAL A 8 -19.99 -4.49 6.73
N ALA A 9 -19.15 -3.49 6.99
CA ALA A 9 -19.60 -2.19 7.45
C ALA A 9 -19.35 -1.18 6.32
N ASN A 10 -20.43 -0.49 5.93
CA ASN A 10 -20.40 0.52 4.87
C ASN A 10 -20.64 1.89 5.51
N GLY A 11 -19.65 2.77 5.40
CA GLY A 11 -19.80 4.20 5.62
C GLY A 11 -20.11 4.92 4.30
N MET A 12 -20.25 6.24 4.36
CA MET A 12 -20.57 7.05 3.17
C MET A 12 -19.43 7.05 2.13
N THR A 13 -18.18 6.95 2.57
CA THR A 13 -16.99 6.98 1.70
C THR A 13 -16.11 5.73 1.81
N TRP A 14 -16.50 4.75 2.65
CA TRP A 14 -15.65 3.60 2.93
C TRP A 14 -16.46 2.31 3.07
N LYS A 15 -15.82 1.20 2.73
CA LYS A 15 -16.29 -0.15 3.02
C LYS A 15 -15.19 -0.89 3.77
N ARG A 16 -15.54 -1.56 4.86
CA ARG A 16 -14.62 -2.42 5.61
C ARG A 16 -15.22 -3.81 5.70
N TYR A 17 -14.38 -4.80 5.45
CA TYR A 17 -14.79 -6.19 5.51
C TYR A 17 -14.14 -6.89 6.69
N TRP A 18 -14.92 -7.79 7.29
CA TRP A 18 -14.47 -8.75 8.29
C TRP A 18 -14.82 -10.15 7.82
N VAL A 19 -13.92 -11.10 8.04
CA VAL A 19 -14.12 -12.50 7.69
C VAL A 19 -14.03 -13.33 8.95
N ARG A 20 -15.08 -14.10 9.23
CA ARG A 20 -15.10 -15.09 10.30
C ARG A 20 -14.96 -16.49 9.74
N PHE A 21 -13.96 -17.22 10.21
CA PHE A 21 -13.63 -18.57 9.79
C PHE A 21 -14.33 -19.61 10.68
N PRO A 22 -14.49 -20.85 10.19
CA PRO A 22 -15.15 -21.92 10.93
C PRO A 22 -14.38 -22.37 12.18
N ASP A 23 -13.07 -22.12 12.25
CA ASP A 23 -12.21 -22.37 13.41
C ASP A 23 -12.45 -21.36 14.57
N GLY A 24 -13.32 -20.37 14.36
CA GLY A 24 -13.63 -19.33 15.32
C GLY A 24 -12.73 -18.09 15.21
N ASN A 25 -11.69 -18.13 14.37
CA ASN A 25 -10.83 -16.97 14.13
C ASN A 25 -11.54 -15.92 13.25
N ALA A 26 -11.17 -14.65 13.45
CA ALA A 26 -11.72 -13.55 12.65
C ALA A 26 -10.62 -12.58 12.23
N ILE A 27 -10.66 -12.19 10.95
CA ILE A 27 -9.75 -11.19 10.38
C ILE A 27 -10.56 -9.96 10.01
N GLY A 28 -10.13 -8.79 10.50
CA GLY A 28 -10.73 -7.50 10.15
C GLY A 28 -9.90 -6.72 9.14
N HIS A 29 -10.43 -5.57 8.71
CA HIS A 29 -9.79 -4.67 7.74
C HIS A 29 -9.41 -5.36 6.42
N VAL A 30 -10.20 -6.34 5.99
CA VAL A 30 -9.99 -7.00 4.70
C VAL A 30 -10.43 -6.05 3.59
N ASP A 31 -9.62 -5.95 2.53
CA ASP A 31 -9.95 -5.19 1.33
C ASP A 31 -10.97 -5.92 0.45
N HIS A 32 -11.74 -5.19 -0.35
CA HIS A 32 -12.70 -5.79 -1.26
C HIS A 32 -12.03 -6.71 -2.30
N ALA A 33 -10.85 -6.35 -2.79
CA ALA A 33 -10.11 -7.12 -3.80
C ALA A 33 -9.61 -8.47 -3.28
N SER A 34 -9.55 -8.64 -1.95
CA SER A 34 -9.16 -9.88 -1.29
C SER A 34 -10.34 -10.83 -1.05
N LEU A 35 -11.54 -10.47 -1.48
CA LEU A 35 -12.77 -11.25 -1.30
C LEU A 35 -13.39 -11.57 -2.64
N VAL A 36 -13.90 -12.80 -2.75
CA VAL A 36 -14.68 -13.24 -3.89
C VAL A 36 -15.83 -14.10 -3.40
N SER A 37 -16.93 -14.08 -4.15
CA SER A 37 -18.03 -15.02 -3.93
C SER A 37 -17.50 -16.46 -4.12
N ALA A 38 -18.03 -17.41 -3.35
CA ALA A 38 -17.59 -18.81 -3.45
C ALA A 38 -17.86 -19.42 -4.84
N LYS A 39 -18.86 -18.90 -5.58
CA LYS A 39 -19.21 -19.38 -6.92
C LYS A 39 -18.23 -18.91 -7.98
N ASP A 40 -17.63 -17.75 -7.78
CA ASP A 40 -16.73 -17.12 -8.75
C ASP A 40 -15.26 -17.34 -8.39
N TYR A 41 -14.97 -18.14 -7.37
CA TYR A 41 -13.62 -18.36 -6.88
C TYR A 41 -12.68 -18.89 -7.97
N ASP A 42 -13.12 -19.86 -8.77
CA ASP A 42 -12.29 -20.45 -9.82
C ASP A 42 -11.94 -19.43 -10.90
N VAL A 43 -12.92 -18.60 -11.30
CA VAL A 43 -12.70 -17.51 -12.27
C VAL A 43 -11.75 -16.46 -11.70
N PHE A 44 -11.91 -16.13 -10.42
CA PHE A 44 -11.04 -15.19 -9.73
C PHE A 44 -9.60 -15.67 -9.65
N VAL A 45 -9.34 -16.95 -9.38
CA VAL A 45 -7.98 -17.51 -9.35
C VAL A 45 -7.31 -17.35 -10.72
N VAL A 46 -7.99 -17.76 -11.79
CA VAL A 46 -7.46 -17.63 -13.17
C VAL A 46 -7.20 -16.16 -13.52
N ALA A 47 -8.12 -15.26 -13.15
CA ALA A 47 -7.95 -13.83 -13.37
C ALA A 47 -6.76 -13.27 -12.58
N ARG A 48 -6.57 -13.70 -11.32
CA ARG A 48 -5.46 -13.27 -10.46
C ARG A 48 -4.11 -13.76 -10.97
N GLU A 49 -4.04 -14.98 -11.47
CA GLU A 49 -2.83 -15.54 -12.10
C GLU A 49 -2.47 -14.74 -13.34
N ARG A 50 -3.45 -14.46 -14.21
CA ARG A 50 -3.23 -13.63 -15.39
C ARG A 50 -2.78 -12.21 -15.04
N GLU A 51 -3.41 -11.58 -14.05
CA GLU A 51 -3.02 -10.25 -13.56
C GLU A 51 -1.58 -10.27 -13.02
N ALA A 52 -1.20 -11.32 -12.30
CA ALA A 52 0.17 -11.49 -11.80
C ALA A 52 1.19 -11.69 -12.93
N GLU A 53 0.84 -12.46 -13.96
CA GLU A 53 1.68 -12.63 -15.16
C GLU A 53 1.83 -11.32 -15.94
N GLU A 54 0.74 -10.56 -16.12
CA GLU A 54 0.77 -9.26 -16.79
C GLU A 54 1.58 -8.23 -15.97
N ALA A 55 1.43 -8.24 -14.64
CA ALA A 55 2.24 -7.41 -13.75
C ALA A 55 3.73 -7.79 -13.77
N ALA A 56 4.06 -9.09 -13.83
CA ALA A 56 5.44 -9.56 -13.95
C ALA A 56 6.05 -9.14 -15.30
N LYS A 57 5.31 -9.29 -16.41
CA LYS A 57 5.74 -8.81 -17.73
C LYS A 57 5.91 -7.30 -17.77
N ALA A 58 5.02 -6.55 -17.12
CA ALA A 58 5.14 -5.10 -17.01
C ALA A 58 6.36 -4.69 -16.17
N ALA A 59 6.64 -5.40 -15.08
CA ALA A 59 7.83 -5.18 -14.26
C ALA A 59 9.12 -5.52 -15.03
N GLU A 60 9.14 -6.61 -15.80
CA GLU A 60 10.27 -6.98 -16.66
C GLU A 60 10.46 -5.97 -17.81
N ALA A 61 9.38 -5.47 -18.41
CA ALA A 61 9.44 -4.41 -19.41
C ALA A 61 9.94 -3.09 -18.82
N ALA A 62 9.56 -2.75 -17.58
CA ALA A 62 10.07 -1.59 -16.87
C ALA A 62 11.56 -1.75 -16.48
N ALA A 63 11.99 -2.97 -16.15
CA ALA A 63 13.39 -3.27 -15.83
C ALA A 63 14.29 -3.29 -17.09
N ASN A 64 13.75 -3.71 -18.23
CA ASN A 64 14.44 -3.73 -19.52
C ASN A 64 14.22 -2.47 -20.37
N ALA A 65 13.46 -1.48 -19.86
CA ALA A 65 13.36 -0.19 -20.50
C ALA A 65 14.76 0.44 -20.54
N PRO A 66 15.22 0.92 -21.71
CA PRO A 66 16.47 1.66 -21.75
C PRO A 66 16.35 2.81 -20.76
N ALA A 67 17.34 2.95 -19.88
CA ALA A 67 17.45 4.14 -19.05
C ALA A 67 17.49 5.33 -19.99
N GLU A 68 16.37 6.02 -20.16
CA GLU A 68 16.39 7.38 -20.65
C GLU A 68 17.29 8.12 -19.68
N SER A 69 18.51 8.41 -20.14
CA SER A 69 19.40 9.34 -19.49
C SER A 69 18.64 10.66 -19.48
N ALA A 70 17.89 10.89 -18.41
CA ALA A 70 17.50 12.20 -17.96
C ALA A 70 18.79 12.90 -17.57
N GLY A 71 19.49 13.39 -18.61
CA GLY A 71 20.59 14.30 -18.47
C GLY A 71 20.12 15.52 -17.69
N GLY A 72 20.90 15.87 -16.67
CA GLY A 72 20.94 17.22 -16.12
C GLY A 72 19.98 17.48 -14.98
N GLY A 73 20.37 17.04 -13.78
CA GLY A 73 19.69 17.44 -12.56
C GLY A 73 20.35 16.99 -11.27
N ALA A 74 21.68 16.82 -11.23
CA ALA A 74 22.40 16.78 -9.97
C ALA A 74 22.35 18.19 -9.34
N ALA A 75 21.19 18.55 -8.78
CA ALA A 75 21.16 19.51 -7.70
C ALA A 75 21.76 18.83 -6.48
N ALA A 76 23.09 18.87 -6.40
CA ALA A 76 23.79 18.89 -5.13
C ALA A 76 23.37 20.16 -4.38
N GLY A 77 22.13 20.18 -3.89
CA GLY A 77 21.66 21.12 -2.89
C GLY A 77 21.65 20.38 -1.58
N GLY A 78 22.70 20.54 -0.77
CA GLY A 78 22.73 20.07 0.61
C GLY A 78 21.52 20.61 1.37
N GLY A 79 20.44 19.86 1.37
CA GLY A 79 19.22 20.22 2.09
C GLY A 79 19.46 19.96 3.56
N ALA A 80 19.33 21.01 4.39
CA ALA A 80 19.32 20.87 5.83
C ALA A 80 18.31 19.76 6.23
N GLY A 81 18.80 18.76 6.93
CA GLY A 81 18.06 17.56 7.29
C GLY A 81 18.94 16.61 8.09
N VAL A 82 18.34 15.61 8.71
CA VAL A 82 19.02 14.62 9.56
C VAL A 82 18.71 13.22 9.07
N GLU A 83 19.72 12.35 9.03
CA GLU A 83 19.50 10.92 8.86
C GLU A 83 19.36 10.24 10.22
N VAL A 84 18.29 9.47 10.40
CA VAL A 84 18.06 8.64 11.58
C VAL A 84 17.87 7.21 11.12
N ASN A 85 18.74 6.30 11.55
CA ASN A 85 18.70 4.88 11.18
C ASN A 85 18.65 4.63 9.66
N GLY A 86 19.37 5.44 8.88
CA GLY A 86 19.40 5.34 7.42
C GLY A 86 18.19 5.93 6.70
N VAL A 87 17.31 6.64 7.42
CA VAL A 87 16.17 7.37 6.85
C VAL A 87 16.44 8.87 6.91
N PHE A 88 16.46 9.53 5.76
CA PHE A 88 16.63 10.98 5.67
C PHE A 88 15.33 11.72 6.01
N ILE A 89 15.43 12.70 6.92
CA ILE A 89 14.34 13.56 7.35
C ILE A 89 14.71 15.01 7.04
N ALA A 90 13.96 15.65 6.14
CA ALA A 90 14.20 17.05 5.79
C ALA A 90 13.81 18.01 6.94
N GLN A 91 14.54 19.13 7.08
CA GLN A 91 14.34 20.12 8.15
C GLN A 91 12.89 20.63 8.25
N THR A 92 12.22 20.79 7.10
CA THR A 92 10.81 21.23 7.05
C THR A 92 9.85 20.32 7.83
N TRP A 93 10.15 19.02 7.95
CA TRP A 93 9.37 18.08 8.75
C TRP A 93 9.65 18.21 10.25
N LEU A 94 10.90 18.50 10.60
CA LEU A 94 11.30 18.75 11.99
C LEU A 94 10.62 20.03 12.52
N ASP A 95 10.61 21.10 11.72
CA ASP A 95 9.99 22.37 12.09
C ASP A 95 8.48 22.24 12.30
N LYS A 96 7.81 21.51 11.40
CA LYS A 96 6.37 21.19 11.54
C LYS A 96 6.09 20.37 12.81
N SER A 97 6.96 19.41 13.11
CA SER A 97 6.84 18.58 14.31
C SER A 97 7.06 19.40 15.60
N ALA A 98 8.02 20.31 15.60
CA ALA A 98 8.27 21.23 16.72
C ALA A 98 7.08 22.17 16.95
N ALA A 99 6.54 22.77 15.87
CA ALA A 99 5.35 23.62 15.96
C ALA A 99 4.12 22.86 16.47
N ALA A 100 3.94 21.60 16.07
CA ALA A 100 2.86 20.76 16.60
C ALA A 100 3.03 20.48 18.10
N ARG A 101 4.25 20.17 18.55
CA ARG A 101 4.54 19.97 19.98
C ARG A 101 4.29 21.22 20.82
N ALA A 102 4.67 22.39 20.30
CA ALA A 102 4.43 23.68 20.96
C ALA A 102 2.94 23.96 21.17
N ARG A 103 2.05 23.52 20.27
CA ARG A 103 0.58 23.64 20.45
C ARG A 103 0.00 22.70 21.50
N ILE A 104 0.69 21.61 21.81
CA ILE A 104 0.23 20.60 22.78
C ILE A 104 0.76 20.91 24.18
N GLN A 105 1.93 21.55 24.28
CA GLN A 105 2.56 21.94 25.54
C GLN A 105 2.30 23.39 25.97
N GLY A 106 1.70 24.22 25.10
CA GLY A 106 1.15 25.53 25.45
C GLY A 106 -0.32 25.42 25.81
#